data_AF-A0A1Q3L2L2-F1
#
_entry.id   AF-A0A1Q3L2L2-F1
#
_cell.length_a   1.000
_cell.length_b   1.000
_cell.length_c   1.000
_cell.angle_alpha   90.00
_cell.angle_beta   90.00
_cell.angle_gamma   90.00
#
_symmetry.space_group_name_H-M   'P 1'
#
loop_
_entity.id
_entity.type
_entity.pdbx_description
1 polymer ?
#
loop_
_entity_poly.entity_id
_entity_poly.type
_entity_poly.pdbx_seq_one_letter_code
_entity_poly.pdbx_strand_id
1 'polypeptide(L)'
;MTPQVVLVHGIRTSATMWRAQLAHLEAAGVPATAVDLPGHGTRMDEDFTLHEALHTIDAAVRTAAEAGPVLLAGHSMGGLLSLAFVGGEDPPPVAALIAASCSALPRGPALAAYRLVAGAMNSLPDRGEWLAAQILAATIPEETRADFGAGGYALDAQDAALRSLAALDIARSVARIRVPLWFVNGQFDQLRTHEWLFRRLAPHAELIVVPRTTHLVTAMRPRVFNAVLELALAVVRERS
;
A
#
# COMPACT_ATOMS: atom_id res chain seq x y z
N MET A 1 -3.94 21.27 14.55
CA MET A 1 -3.64 21.29 13.10
C MET A 1 -4.46 20.20 12.42
N THR A 2 -4.87 20.37 11.16
CA THR A 2 -5.68 19.36 10.44
C THR A 2 -4.77 18.21 9.99
N PRO A 3 -5.07 16.93 10.32
CA PRO A 3 -4.30 15.81 9.83
C PRO A 3 -4.28 15.74 8.31
N GLN A 4 -3.14 15.34 7.75
CA GLN A 4 -2.94 15.15 6.31
C GLN A 4 -2.81 13.65 6.01
N VAL A 5 -3.37 13.19 4.90
CA VAL A 5 -3.28 11.78 4.50
C VAL A 5 -2.38 11.62 3.28
N VAL A 6 -1.44 10.69 3.32
CA VAL A 6 -0.64 10.29 2.15
C VAL A 6 -0.95 8.83 1.83
N LEU A 7 -1.32 8.55 0.57
CA LEU A 7 -1.75 7.24 0.09
C LEU A 7 -0.75 6.68 -0.93
N VAL A 8 -0.24 5.47 -0.69
CA VAL A 8 0.78 4.81 -1.52
C VAL A 8 0.23 3.51 -2.11
N HIS A 9 0.15 3.44 -3.43
CA HIS A 9 -0.49 2.33 -4.16
C HIS A 9 0.32 1.03 -4.16
N GLY A 10 -0.33 -0.06 -4.61
CA GLY A 10 0.28 -1.38 -4.76
C GLY A 10 1.03 -1.57 -6.08
N ILE A 11 1.62 -2.76 -6.27
CA ILE A 11 2.28 -3.09 -7.53
C ILE A 11 1.27 -3.19 -8.67
N ARG A 12 1.63 -2.75 -9.87
CA ARG A 12 0.77 -2.72 -11.07
C ARG A 12 -0.44 -1.77 -11.02
N THR A 13 -0.65 -1.02 -9.96
CA THR A 13 -1.74 -0.03 -9.86
C THR A 13 -1.17 1.37 -9.89
N SER A 14 -2.00 2.39 -9.67
CA SER A 14 -1.57 3.79 -9.55
C SER A 14 -2.34 4.49 -8.44
N ALA A 15 -2.12 5.79 -8.26
CA ALA A 15 -2.91 6.66 -7.41
C ALA A 15 -4.43 6.55 -7.66
N THR A 16 -4.88 6.16 -8.86
CA THR A 16 -6.32 6.03 -9.18
C THR A 16 -7.02 4.96 -8.34
N MET A 17 -6.28 3.97 -7.81
CA MET A 17 -6.86 2.95 -6.93
C MET A 17 -7.46 3.54 -5.65
N TRP A 18 -7.05 4.76 -5.29
CA TRP A 18 -7.47 5.45 -4.08
C TRP A 18 -8.65 6.39 -4.28
N ARG A 19 -9.23 6.49 -5.49
CA ARG A 19 -10.33 7.44 -5.78
C ARG A 19 -11.50 7.35 -4.78
N ALA A 20 -11.92 6.14 -4.41
CA ALA A 20 -12.97 5.94 -3.43
C ALA A 20 -12.59 6.47 -2.03
N GLN A 21 -11.32 6.35 -1.64
CA GLN A 21 -10.79 6.88 -0.38
C GLN A 21 -10.63 8.40 -0.44
N LEU A 22 -10.11 8.93 -1.55
CA LEU A 22 -9.96 10.37 -1.78
C LEU A 22 -11.31 11.08 -1.72
N ALA A 23 -12.33 10.57 -2.42
CA ALA A 23 -13.68 11.13 -2.39
C ALA A 23 -14.29 11.12 -0.98
N HIS A 24 -14.02 10.06 -0.21
CA HIS A 24 -14.48 9.97 1.18
C HIS A 24 -13.77 10.98 2.10
N LEU A 25 -12.45 11.13 1.96
CA LEU A 25 -11.65 12.08 2.74
C LEU A 25 -12.00 13.53 2.40
N GLU A 26 -12.21 13.83 1.11
CA GLU A 26 -12.67 15.14 0.62
C GLU A 26 -14.04 15.50 1.23
N ALA A 27 -15.00 14.58 1.19
CA ALA A 27 -16.31 14.78 1.81
C ALA A 27 -16.24 15.02 3.33
N ALA A 28 -15.21 14.47 4.00
CA ALA A 28 -14.93 14.69 5.42
C ALA A 28 -14.07 15.94 5.70
N GLY A 29 -13.68 16.70 4.68
CA GLY A 29 -12.82 17.88 4.81
C GLY A 29 -11.38 17.55 5.25
N VAL A 30 -10.91 16.34 4.96
CA VAL A 30 -9.57 15.87 5.31
C VAL A 30 -8.68 15.91 4.07
N PRO A 31 -7.63 16.75 4.04
CA PRO A 31 -6.70 16.81 2.92
C PRO A 31 -5.96 15.49 2.73
N ALA A 32 -5.88 15.03 1.48
CA ALA A 32 -5.27 13.76 1.13
C ALA A 32 -4.55 13.81 -0.22
N THR A 33 -3.39 13.17 -0.29
CA THR A 33 -2.57 13.06 -1.50
C THR A 33 -2.29 11.59 -1.80
N ALA A 34 -2.67 11.13 -2.99
CA ALA A 34 -2.25 9.81 -3.50
C ALA A 34 -1.08 10.00 -4.47
N VAL A 35 0.01 9.25 -4.26
CA VAL A 35 1.23 9.36 -5.09
C VAL A 35 1.28 8.28 -6.14
N ASP A 36 1.81 8.60 -7.32
CA ASP A 36 2.27 7.62 -8.31
C ASP A 36 3.76 7.33 -8.09
N LEU A 37 4.10 6.05 -7.91
CA LEU A 37 5.47 5.57 -7.82
C LEU A 37 6.10 5.49 -9.23
N PRO A 38 7.44 5.56 -9.35
CA PRO A 38 8.11 5.44 -10.66
C PRO A 38 7.68 4.16 -11.39
N GLY A 39 7.46 4.27 -12.70
CA GLY A 39 6.97 3.18 -13.55
C GLY A 39 5.49 2.85 -13.37
N HIS A 40 4.70 3.74 -12.74
CA HIS A 40 3.26 3.54 -12.51
C HIS A 40 2.47 4.83 -12.79
N GLY A 41 1.20 4.69 -13.19
CA GLY A 41 0.27 5.82 -13.33
C GLY A 41 0.78 6.91 -14.25
N THR A 42 0.81 8.15 -13.75
CA THR A 42 1.32 9.32 -14.49
C THR A 42 2.84 9.29 -14.71
N ARG A 43 3.56 8.41 -14.01
CA ARG A 43 5.02 8.21 -14.10
C ARG A 43 5.38 6.87 -14.75
N MET A 44 4.49 6.36 -15.62
CA MET A 44 4.64 5.05 -16.25
C MET A 44 5.94 4.89 -17.04
N ASP A 45 6.45 5.97 -17.62
CA ASP A 45 7.65 5.98 -18.48
C ASP A 45 8.97 6.00 -17.68
N GLU A 46 8.91 5.98 -16.35
CA GLU A 46 10.11 5.98 -15.50
C GLU A 46 10.51 4.57 -15.06
N ASP A 47 11.81 4.34 -14.89
CA ASP A 47 12.31 3.09 -14.31
C ASP A 47 11.99 3.01 -12.81
N PHE A 48 11.37 1.91 -12.38
CA PHE A 48 11.19 1.67 -10.95
C PHE A 48 12.55 1.40 -10.27
N THR A 49 12.90 2.25 -9.32
CA THR A 49 13.99 1.99 -8.37
C THR A 49 13.50 2.16 -6.93
N LEU A 50 14.11 1.42 -6.00
CA LEU A 50 13.78 1.55 -4.57
C LEU A 50 14.06 2.97 -4.06
N HIS A 51 15.16 3.58 -4.53
CA HIS A 51 15.56 4.92 -4.14
C HIS A 51 14.49 5.95 -4.53
N GLU A 52 14.10 5.97 -5.80
CA GLU A 52 13.08 6.90 -6.30
C GLU A 52 11.70 6.66 -5.68
N ALA A 53 11.33 5.39 -5.45
CA ALA A 53 10.08 5.06 -4.78
C ALA A 53 10.03 5.61 -3.34
N LEU A 54 11.10 5.43 -2.56
CA LEU A 54 11.19 5.98 -1.20
C LEU A 54 11.29 7.51 -1.20
N HIS A 55 12.01 8.11 -2.16
CA HIS A 55 12.09 9.56 -2.33
C HIS A 55 10.71 10.17 -2.62
N THR A 56 9.92 9.53 -3.49
CA THR A 56 8.54 9.95 -3.80
C THR A 56 7.66 9.98 -2.55
N ILE A 57 7.77 8.94 -1.70
CA ILE A 57 7.04 8.87 -0.43
C ILE A 57 7.52 9.97 0.53
N ASP A 58 8.84 10.16 0.66
CA ASP A 58 9.43 11.17 1.53
C ASP A 58 9.00 12.59 1.16
N ALA A 59 9.07 12.94 -0.14
CA ALA A 59 8.65 14.24 -0.63
C ALA A 59 7.18 14.54 -0.30
N ALA A 60 6.27 13.59 -0.59
CA ALA A 60 4.84 13.75 -0.30
C ALA A 60 4.57 13.87 1.21
N VAL A 61 5.25 13.07 2.03
CA VAL A 61 5.13 13.13 3.50
C VAL A 61 5.65 14.45 4.04
N ARG A 62 6.79 14.95 3.57
CA ARG A 62 7.35 16.23 4.03
C ARG A 62 6.45 17.41 3.66
N THR A 63 5.96 17.46 2.42
CA THR A 63 5.00 18.49 2.00
C THR A 63 3.73 18.45 2.83
N ALA A 64 3.20 17.25 3.13
CA ALA A 64 2.04 17.11 4.01
C ALA A 64 2.37 17.59 5.46
N ALA A 65 3.55 17.26 5.97
CA ALA A 65 3.97 17.62 7.32
C ALA A 65 4.06 19.14 7.55
N GLU A 66 4.23 19.95 6.49
CA GLU A 66 4.18 21.42 6.57
C GLU A 66 2.79 21.94 6.96
N ALA A 67 1.72 21.20 6.65
CA ALA A 67 0.33 21.59 6.92
C ALA A 67 -0.27 20.94 8.18
N GLY A 68 0.28 19.81 8.63
CA GLY A 68 -0.21 19.13 9.83
C GLY A 68 0.34 17.71 10.02
N PRO A 69 -0.11 17.00 11.07
CA PRO A 69 0.35 15.65 11.36
C PRO A 69 -0.05 14.66 10.26
N VAL A 70 0.89 13.82 9.82
CA VAL A 70 0.71 12.95 8.63
C VAL A 70 0.26 11.55 9.02
N LEU A 71 -0.88 11.11 8.46
CA LEU A 71 -1.27 9.71 8.38
C LEU A 71 -0.79 9.14 7.04
N LEU A 72 0.16 8.20 7.09
CA LEU A 72 0.61 7.47 5.91
C LEU A 72 -0.20 6.17 5.78
N ALA A 73 -0.72 5.87 4.59
CA ALA A 73 -1.36 4.59 4.31
C ALA A 73 -0.81 3.98 3.02
N GLY A 74 -0.34 2.74 3.10
CA GLY A 74 0.23 2.02 1.97
C GLY A 74 -0.48 0.69 1.72
N HIS A 75 -0.67 0.34 0.45
CA HIS A 75 -1.26 -0.94 0.04
C HIS A 75 -0.23 -1.86 -0.60
N SER A 76 -0.18 -3.13 -0.19
CA SER A 76 0.67 -4.17 -0.79
C SER A 76 2.14 -3.72 -0.88
N MET A 77 2.71 -3.59 -2.08
CA MET A 77 4.04 -3.00 -2.30
C MET A 77 4.19 -1.63 -1.61
N GLY A 78 3.24 -0.72 -1.79
CA GLY A 78 3.24 0.58 -1.10
C GLY A 78 3.24 0.43 0.41
N GLY A 79 2.55 -0.57 0.95
CA GLY A 79 2.58 -0.90 2.37
C GLY A 79 3.97 -1.35 2.85
N LEU A 80 4.65 -2.22 2.10
CA LEU A 80 6.03 -2.63 2.41
C LEU A 80 7.02 -1.46 2.35
N LEU A 81 6.88 -0.60 1.34
CA LEU A 81 7.69 0.61 1.20
C LEU A 81 7.44 1.59 2.36
N SER A 82 6.18 1.81 2.75
CA SER A 82 5.84 2.65 3.90
C SER A 82 6.38 2.08 5.21
N LEU A 83 6.33 0.75 5.43
CA LEU A 83 6.96 0.11 6.59
C LEU A 83 8.47 0.35 6.59
N ALA A 84 9.13 0.17 5.45
CA ALA A 84 10.57 0.40 5.32
C ALA A 84 10.95 1.87 5.57
N PHE A 85 10.16 2.80 5.04
CA PHE A 85 10.33 4.25 5.19
C PHE A 85 10.17 4.69 6.65
N VAL A 86 9.04 4.36 7.29
CA VAL A 86 8.76 4.76 8.68
C VAL A 86 9.68 4.05 9.68
N GLY A 87 10.05 2.80 9.39
CA GLY A 87 10.99 2.00 10.19
C GLY A 87 12.47 2.22 9.83
N GLY A 88 12.78 3.30 9.10
CA GLY A 88 14.14 3.69 8.72
C GLY A 88 15.03 4.02 9.93
N GLU A 89 16.30 4.33 9.67
CA GLU A 89 17.21 4.77 10.74
C GLU A 89 16.91 6.19 11.21
N ASP A 90 16.48 7.04 10.29
CA ASP A 90 15.97 8.38 10.56
C ASP A 90 14.44 8.37 10.42
N PRO A 91 13.68 8.43 11.53
CA PRO A 91 12.22 8.39 11.48
C PRO A 91 11.64 9.62 10.75
N PRO A 92 10.83 9.42 9.69
CA PRO A 92 10.19 10.52 8.98
C PRO A 92 9.06 11.17 9.81
N PRO A 93 8.57 12.37 9.43
CA PRO A 93 7.51 13.08 10.14
C PRO A 93 6.11 12.46 9.87
N VAL A 94 5.95 11.19 10.24
CA VAL A 94 4.70 10.42 10.14
C VAL A 94 4.12 10.26 11.53
N ALA A 95 2.87 10.71 11.74
CA ALA A 95 2.19 10.62 13.02
C ALA A 95 1.54 9.25 13.25
N ALA A 96 1.14 8.55 12.18
CA ALA A 96 0.61 7.19 12.23
C ALA A 96 0.69 6.48 10.87
N LEU A 97 0.64 5.14 10.87
CA LEU A 97 0.77 4.31 9.66
C LEU A 97 -0.35 3.25 9.54
N ILE A 98 -0.95 3.16 8.36
CA ILE A 98 -1.78 2.02 7.94
C ILE A 98 -1.01 1.21 6.89
N ALA A 99 -0.73 -0.06 7.20
CA ALA A 99 -0.04 -1.01 6.34
C ALA A 99 -1.03 -2.08 5.86
N ALA A 100 -1.58 -1.90 4.66
CA ALA A 100 -2.66 -2.73 4.15
C ALA A 100 -2.15 -3.83 3.22
N SER A 101 -2.64 -5.05 3.42
CA SER A 101 -2.37 -6.21 2.55
C SER A 101 -0.88 -6.49 2.31
N CYS A 102 -0.05 -6.31 3.34
CA CYS A 102 1.41 -6.37 3.21
C CYS A 102 2.11 -7.13 4.36
N SER A 103 1.41 -8.04 5.03
CA SER A 103 1.92 -8.82 6.17
C SER A 103 2.69 -10.09 5.76
N ALA A 104 3.57 -9.94 4.76
CA ALA A 104 4.46 -11.00 4.28
C ALA A 104 5.86 -10.44 4.04
N LEU A 105 6.88 -11.19 4.47
CA LEU A 105 8.26 -10.84 4.14
C LEU A 105 8.51 -11.10 2.64
N PRO A 106 9.01 -10.11 1.87
CA PRO A 106 9.26 -10.27 0.45
C PRO A 106 10.56 -11.05 0.21
N ARG A 107 10.67 -12.29 0.69
CA ARG A 107 11.93 -13.07 0.64
C ARG A 107 11.69 -14.56 0.42
N GLY A 108 12.74 -15.24 0.00
CA GLY A 108 12.80 -16.69 -0.03
C GLY A 108 12.00 -17.34 -1.17
N PRO A 109 11.72 -18.66 -1.06
CA PRO A 109 11.18 -19.46 -2.16
C PRO A 109 9.78 -19.02 -2.59
N ALA A 110 8.97 -18.48 -1.66
CA ALA A 110 7.64 -17.96 -1.97
C ALA A 110 7.70 -16.75 -2.92
N LEU A 111 8.61 -15.80 -2.68
CA LEU A 111 8.81 -14.68 -3.60
C LEU A 111 9.36 -15.15 -4.95
N ALA A 112 10.30 -16.09 -4.95
CA ALA A 112 10.85 -16.65 -6.19
C ALA A 112 9.75 -17.32 -7.04
N ALA A 113 8.91 -18.15 -6.42
CA ALA A 113 7.76 -18.77 -7.07
C ALA A 113 6.76 -17.73 -7.60
N TYR A 114 6.44 -16.71 -6.81
CA TYR A 114 5.58 -15.62 -7.24
C TYR A 114 6.14 -14.87 -8.45
N ARG A 115 7.44 -14.56 -8.46
CA ARG A 115 8.11 -13.92 -9.59
C ARG A 115 8.10 -14.79 -10.85
N LEU A 116 8.30 -16.10 -10.71
CA LEU A 116 8.19 -17.04 -11.84
C LEU A 116 6.77 -17.05 -12.42
N VAL A 117 5.74 -17.13 -11.58
CA VAL A 117 4.34 -17.10 -12.03
C VAL A 117 4.00 -15.76 -12.68
N ALA A 118 4.44 -14.64 -12.09
CA ALA A 118 4.22 -13.31 -12.66
C ALA A 118 4.92 -13.14 -14.01
N GLY A 119 6.18 -13.59 -14.13
CA GLY A 119 6.91 -13.58 -15.40
C GLY A 119 6.25 -14.46 -16.46
N ALA A 120 5.74 -15.64 -16.08
CA ALA A 120 4.99 -16.51 -16.98
C ALA A 120 3.68 -15.84 -17.45
N MET A 121 2.94 -15.17 -16.57
CA MET A 121 1.74 -14.42 -16.94
C MET A 121 2.06 -13.30 -17.94
N ASN A 122 3.13 -12.53 -17.71
CA ASN A 122 3.54 -11.44 -18.61
C ASN A 122 4.03 -11.96 -19.97
N SER A 123 4.40 -13.24 -20.08
CA SER A 123 4.79 -13.89 -21.34
C SER A 123 3.61 -14.43 -22.17
N LEU A 124 2.38 -14.39 -21.64
CA LEU A 124 1.17 -14.77 -22.39
C LEU A 124 0.80 -13.76 -23.48
N PRO A 125 -0.02 -14.14 -24.48
CA PRO A 125 -0.64 -13.18 -25.39
C PRO A 125 -1.36 -12.08 -24.62
N ASP A 126 -1.20 -10.82 -25.06
CA ASP A 126 -1.74 -9.64 -24.35
C ASP A 126 -1.22 -9.50 -22.91
N ARG A 127 -0.03 -10.09 -22.62
CA ARG A 127 0.63 -10.12 -21.31
C ARG A 127 -0.26 -10.61 -20.16
N GLY A 128 -1.28 -11.42 -20.47
CA GLY A 128 -2.25 -11.93 -19.48
C GLY A 128 -3.23 -10.88 -18.95
N GLU A 129 -3.34 -9.71 -19.59
CA GLU A 129 -4.25 -8.63 -19.19
C GLU A 129 -5.70 -9.07 -19.17
N TRP A 130 -6.15 -9.80 -20.20
CA TRP A 130 -7.49 -10.35 -20.25
C TRP A 130 -7.82 -11.21 -19.01
N LEU A 131 -6.92 -12.12 -18.63
CA LEU A 131 -7.12 -12.99 -17.47
C LEU A 131 -7.11 -12.18 -16.17
N ALA A 132 -6.19 -11.21 -16.05
CA ALA A 132 -6.16 -10.30 -14.90
C ALA A 132 -7.47 -9.51 -14.79
N ALA A 133 -8.02 -9.01 -15.90
CA ALA A 133 -9.28 -8.29 -15.94
C ALA A 133 -10.46 -9.18 -15.50
N GLN A 134 -10.50 -10.45 -15.92
CA GLN A 134 -11.54 -11.39 -15.47
C GLN A 134 -11.47 -11.67 -13.97
N ILE A 135 -10.26 -11.89 -13.43
CA ILE A 135 -10.06 -12.09 -11.98
C ILE A 135 -10.49 -10.83 -11.21
N LEU A 136 -10.04 -9.65 -11.65
CA LEU A 136 -10.40 -8.38 -11.04
C LEU A 136 -11.91 -8.14 -11.10
N ALA A 137 -12.56 -8.48 -12.20
CA ALA A 137 -14.01 -8.37 -12.33
C ALA A 137 -14.78 -9.24 -11.34
N ALA A 138 -14.28 -10.46 -11.09
CA ALA A 138 -14.88 -11.39 -10.13
C ALA A 138 -14.62 -11.02 -8.66
N THR A 139 -13.52 -10.32 -8.36
CA THR A 139 -13.19 -9.94 -6.96
C THR A 139 -13.58 -8.51 -6.59
N ILE A 140 -13.46 -7.54 -7.50
CA ILE A 140 -13.68 -6.12 -7.21
C ILE A 140 -15.14 -5.75 -7.49
N PRO A 141 -15.84 -5.09 -6.54
CA PRO A 141 -17.17 -4.52 -6.76
C PRO A 141 -17.18 -3.57 -7.97
N GLU A 142 -18.31 -3.51 -8.68
CA GLU A 142 -18.47 -2.66 -9.87
C GLU A 142 -18.03 -1.22 -9.62
N GLU A 143 -18.39 -0.66 -8.46
CA GLU A 143 -18.14 0.74 -8.08
C GLU A 143 -16.66 1.14 -8.08
N THR A 144 -15.73 0.21 -7.81
CA THR A 144 -14.29 0.52 -7.70
C THR A 144 -13.44 -0.09 -8.81
N ARG A 145 -14.05 -0.91 -9.67
CA ARG A 145 -13.33 -1.66 -10.69
C ARG A 145 -12.73 -0.76 -11.76
N ALA A 146 -13.50 0.24 -12.22
CA ALA A 146 -13.04 1.19 -13.22
C ALA A 146 -11.83 2.01 -12.71
N ASP A 147 -11.87 2.41 -11.44
CA ASP A 147 -10.83 3.22 -10.82
C ASP A 147 -9.51 2.44 -10.61
N PHE A 148 -9.61 1.16 -10.32
CA PHE A 148 -8.44 0.30 -10.13
C PHE A 148 -7.57 0.18 -11.39
N GLY A 149 -8.19 0.14 -12.58
CA GLY A 149 -7.49 0.04 -13.85
C GLY A 149 -7.24 1.38 -14.57
N ALA A 150 -7.82 2.48 -14.08
CA ALA A 150 -7.82 3.76 -14.80
C ALA A 150 -6.42 4.37 -15.04
N GLY A 151 -5.44 4.05 -14.19
CA GLY A 151 -4.06 4.49 -14.36
C GLY A 151 -3.18 3.58 -15.22
N GLY A 152 -3.75 2.55 -15.84
CA GLY A 152 -2.99 1.51 -16.54
C GLY A 152 -2.33 0.51 -15.58
N TYR A 153 -1.97 -0.65 -16.12
CA TYR A 153 -1.26 -1.69 -15.36
C TYR A 153 0.24 -1.61 -15.62
N ALA A 154 1.02 -1.34 -14.58
CA ALA A 154 2.47 -1.26 -14.65
C ALA A 154 3.13 -2.66 -14.74
N LEU A 155 2.98 -3.32 -15.89
CA LEU A 155 3.50 -4.67 -16.13
C LEU A 155 5.04 -4.68 -16.22
N ASP A 156 5.63 -3.65 -16.83
CA ASP A 156 7.08 -3.55 -17.04
C ASP A 156 7.84 -3.24 -15.74
N ALA A 157 7.25 -2.46 -14.82
CA ALA A 157 7.83 -2.16 -13.53
C ALA A 157 7.76 -3.34 -12.53
N GLN A 158 6.96 -4.37 -12.81
CA GLN A 158 6.62 -5.40 -11.84
C GLN A 158 7.83 -6.21 -11.35
N ASP A 159 8.67 -6.72 -12.26
CA ASP A 159 9.83 -7.53 -11.84
C ASP A 159 10.91 -6.68 -11.15
N ALA A 160 11.14 -5.46 -11.64
CA ALA A 160 12.07 -4.51 -11.02
C ALA A 160 11.64 -4.16 -9.58
N ALA A 161 10.34 -3.92 -9.37
CA ALA A 161 9.78 -3.67 -8.05
C ALA A 161 9.91 -4.88 -7.12
N LEU A 162 9.57 -6.09 -7.59
CA LEU A 162 9.68 -7.31 -6.77
C LEU A 162 11.14 -7.61 -6.38
N ARG A 163 12.11 -7.40 -7.28
CA ARG A 163 13.54 -7.51 -6.96
C ARG A 163 13.95 -6.51 -5.88
N SER A 164 13.52 -5.26 -6.03
CA SER A 164 13.84 -4.18 -5.10
C SER A 164 13.26 -4.43 -3.70
N LEU A 165 12.03 -4.93 -3.60
CA LEU A 165 11.42 -5.30 -2.33
C LEU A 165 12.19 -6.39 -1.59
N ALA A 166 12.84 -7.31 -2.30
CA ALA A 166 13.63 -8.38 -1.70
C ALA A 166 14.85 -7.86 -0.92
N ALA A 167 15.34 -6.66 -1.25
CA ALA A 167 16.45 -6.02 -0.54
C ALA A 167 16.01 -5.39 0.80
N LEU A 168 14.71 -5.23 1.05
CA LEU A 168 14.21 -4.55 2.25
C LEU A 168 14.29 -5.43 3.49
N ASP A 169 14.79 -4.85 4.59
CA ASP A 169 14.71 -5.49 5.90
C ASP A 169 13.39 -5.19 6.66
N ILE A 170 12.25 -5.61 6.10
CA ILE A 170 10.91 -5.32 6.65
C ILE A 170 10.75 -5.74 8.12
N ALA A 171 11.31 -6.88 8.53
CA ALA A 171 11.23 -7.30 9.94
C ALA A 171 11.91 -6.28 10.87
N ARG A 172 13.10 -5.81 10.49
CA ARG A 172 13.82 -4.78 11.23
C ARG A 172 13.09 -3.45 11.21
N SER A 173 12.53 -3.07 10.06
CA SER A 173 11.74 -1.84 9.93
C SER A 173 10.52 -1.87 10.84
N VAL A 174 9.70 -2.94 10.80
CA VAL A 174 8.54 -3.11 11.68
C VAL A 174 8.93 -3.00 13.16
N ALA A 175 10.05 -3.61 13.56
CA ALA A 175 10.53 -3.57 14.95
C ALA A 175 10.96 -2.16 15.41
N ARG A 176 11.27 -1.25 14.48
CA ARG A 176 11.68 0.13 14.76
C ARG A 176 10.50 1.11 14.83
N ILE A 177 9.35 0.77 14.26
CA ILE A 177 8.16 1.64 14.26
C ILE A 177 7.67 1.83 15.71
N ARG A 178 7.34 3.07 16.06
CA ARG A 178 6.83 3.48 17.39
C ARG A 178 5.53 4.27 17.34
N VAL A 179 5.16 4.77 16.17
CA VAL A 179 3.90 5.47 15.94
C VAL A 179 2.74 4.48 15.89
N PRO A 180 1.49 4.90 16.12
CA PRO A 180 0.32 4.05 15.92
C PRO A 180 0.36 3.37 14.56
N LEU A 181 0.14 2.05 14.55
CA LEU A 181 0.29 1.19 13.39
C LEU A 181 -0.88 0.22 13.29
N TRP A 182 -1.54 0.20 12.12
CA TRP A 182 -2.57 -0.78 11.80
C TRP A 182 -2.14 -1.64 10.62
N PHE A 183 -2.15 -2.95 10.80
CA PHE A 183 -2.12 -3.92 9.73
C PHE A 183 -3.55 -4.24 9.31
N VAL A 184 -3.90 -4.03 8.04
CA VAL A 184 -5.25 -4.25 7.52
C VAL A 184 -5.21 -5.25 6.37
N ASN A 185 -5.65 -6.48 6.60
CA ASN A 185 -5.54 -7.54 5.60
C ASN A 185 -6.90 -8.19 5.30
N GLY A 186 -7.06 -8.74 4.09
CA GLY A 186 -8.24 -9.52 3.74
C GLY A 186 -8.22 -10.94 4.32
N GLN A 187 -9.36 -11.48 4.73
CA GLN A 187 -9.46 -12.86 5.25
C GLN A 187 -8.83 -13.93 4.34
N PHE A 188 -8.89 -13.74 3.03
CA PHE A 188 -8.36 -14.67 2.02
C PHE A 188 -7.11 -14.13 1.32
N ASP A 189 -6.46 -13.10 1.88
CA ASP A 189 -5.23 -12.55 1.33
C ASP A 189 -4.04 -13.50 1.55
N GLN A 190 -3.39 -13.87 0.45
CA GLN A 190 -2.21 -14.73 0.42
C GLN A 190 -0.96 -14.08 1.03
N LEU A 191 -0.93 -12.74 1.17
CA LEU A 191 0.21 -12.00 1.75
C LEU A 191 0.09 -11.81 3.27
N ARG A 192 -0.55 -12.76 3.96
CA ARG A 192 -0.73 -12.77 5.44
C ARG A 192 0.14 -13.79 6.16
N THR A 193 1.16 -14.31 5.50
CA THR A 193 1.99 -15.42 6.01
C THR A 193 2.85 -15.08 7.22
N HIS A 194 3.02 -13.79 7.55
CA HIS A 194 3.90 -13.32 8.63
C HIS A 194 3.18 -12.44 9.67
N GLU A 195 1.84 -12.45 9.73
CA GLU A 195 1.06 -11.64 10.68
C GLU A 195 1.49 -11.86 12.14
N TRP A 196 1.75 -13.11 12.53
CA TRP A 196 2.23 -13.43 13.88
C TRP A 196 3.58 -12.77 14.20
N LEU A 197 4.52 -12.83 13.24
CA LEU A 197 5.83 -12.21 13.38
C LEU A 197 5.70 -10.70 13.51
N PHE A 198 4.89 -10.06 12.66
CA PHE A 198 4.72 -8.61 12.64
C PHE A 198 4.12 -8.11 13.96
N ARG A 199 3.12 -8.83 14.50
CA ARG A 199 2.56 -8.54 15.83
C ARG A 199 3.57 -8.72 16.96
N ARG A 200 4.50 -9.68 16.85
CA ARG A 200 5.57 -9.86 17.83
C ARG A 200 6.59 -8.73 17.79
N LEU A 201 6.91 -8.23 16.59
CA LEU A 201 7.89 -7.16 16.37
C LEU A 201 7.33 -5.78 16.71
N ALA A 202 6.03 -5.56 16.46
CA ALA A 202 5.30 -4.34 16.81
C ALA A 202 4.08 -4.70 17.68
N PRO A 203 4.27 -4.99 18.98
CA PRO A 203 3.18 -5.42 19.88
C PRO A 203 2.13 -4.33 20.14
N HIS A 204 2.46 -3.07 19.86
CA HIS A 204 1.56 -1.93 19.91
C HIS A 204 0.69 -1.79 18.64
N ALA A 205 1.01 -2.54 17.58
CA ALA A 205 0.26 -2.50 16.34
C ALA A 205 -1.04 -3.31 16.44
N GLU A 206 -2.09 -2.80 15.83
CA GLU A 206 -3.37 -3.49 15.71
C GLU A 206 -3.43 -4.27 14.40
N LEU A 207 -4.02 -5.47 14.44
CA LEU A 207 -4.27 -6.28 13.26
C LEU A 207 -5.77 -6.40 13.00
N ILE A 208 -6.21 -5.89 11.86
CA ILE A 208 -7.59 -5.93 11.40
C ILE A 208 -7.68 -6.90 10.21
N VAL A 209 -8.46 -7.96 10.37
CA VAL A 209 -8.72 -8.95 9.30
C VAL A 209 -10.14 -8.74 8.77
N VAL A 210 -10.25 -8.30 7.52
CA VAL A 210 -11.53 -7.98 6.89
C VAL A 210 -12.19 -9.25 6.32
N PRO A 211 -13.39 -9.63 6.80
CA PRO A 211 -14.05 -10.86 6.35
C PRO A 211 -14.34 -10.89 4.85
N ARG A 212 -14.31 -12.09 4.26
CA ARG A 212 -14.68 -12.35 2.86
C ARG A 212 -13.98 -11.45 1.85
N THR A 213 -12.69 -11.17 2.07
CA THR A 213 -11.92 -10.19 1.29
C THR A 213 -10.57 -10.78 0.93
N THR A 214 -10.15 -10.61 -0.33
CA THR A 214 -8.84 -11.08 -0.82
C THR A 214 -7.80 -9.96 -0.65
N HIS A 215 -6.73 -9.99 -1.44
CA HIS A 215 -5.63 -9.04 -1.38
C HIS A 215 -6.06 -7.57 -1.49
N LEU A 216 -7.07 -7.24 -2.30
CA LEU A 216 -7.42 -5.86 -2.64
C LEU A 216 -8.41 -5.24 -1.65
N VAL A 217 -8.09 -5.23 -0.35
CA VAL A 217 -9.00 -4.76 0.71
C VAL A 217 -9.57 -3.35 0.48
N THR A 218 -8.74 -2.45 -0.05
CA THR A 218 -9.07 -1.04 -0.31
C THR A 218 -10.15 -0.89 -1.39
N ALA A 219 -10.10 -1.72 -2.43
CA ALA A 219 -11.06 -1.73 -3.54
C ALA A 219 -12.27 -2.66 -3.26
N MET A 220 -12.05 -3.81 -2.64
CA MET A 220 -13.12 -4.78 -2.36
C MET A 220 -14.06 -4.33 -1.23
N ARG A 221 -13.53 -3.64 -0.23
CA ARG A 221 -14.26 -3.21 0.97
C ARG A 221 -13.94 -1.75 1.31
N PRO A 222 -14.18 -0.80 0.39
CA PRO A 222 -13.79 0.60 0.57
C PRO A 222 -14.41 1.19 1.84
N ARG A 223 -15.67 0.86 2.15
CA ARG A 223 -16.33 1.32 3.39
C ARG A 223 -15.63 0.84 4.66
N VAL A 224 -15.15 -0.40 4.68
CA VAL A 224 -14.42 -0.94 5.84
C VAL A 224 -13.06 -0.27 5.95
N PHE A 225 -12.35 -0.11 4.82
CA PHE A 225 -11.06 0.57 4.82
C PHE A 225 -11.18 2.04 5.23
N ASN A 226 -12.24 2.73 4.79
CA ASN A 226 -12.56 4.11 5.18
C ASN A 226 -12.81 4.23 6.69
N ALA A 227 -13.53 3.28 7.30
CA ALA A 227 -13.68 3.26 8.76
C ALA A 227 -12.34 3.11 9.51
N VAL A 228 -11.37 2.39 8.94
CA VAL A 228 -10.00 2.33 9.50
C VAL A 228 -9.26 3.64 9.32
N LEU A 229 -9.42 4.33 8.18
CA LEU A 229 -8.89 5.68 7.97
C LEU A 229 -9.45 6.65 9.02
N GLU A 230 -10.77 6.62 9.25
CA GLU A 230 -11.43 7.45 10.26
C GLU A 230 -10.90 7.18 11.68
N LEU A 231 -10.73 5.90 12.04
CA LEU A 231 -10.12 5.50 13.31
C LEU A 231 -8.71 6.08 13.47
N ALA A 232 -7.86 5.89 12.46
CA ALA A 232 -6.48 6.36 12.49
C ALA A 232 -6.42 7.91 12.56
N LEU A 233 -7.27 8.60 11.81
CA LEU A 233 -7.40 10.06 11.86
C LEU A 233 -7.83 10.56 13.23
N ALA A 234 -8.78 9.88 13.89
CA ALA A 234 -9.18 10.22 15.25
C ALA A 234 -7.99 10.08 16.23
N VAL A 235 -7.23 8.99 16.14
CA VAL A 235 -6.03 8.76 16.97
C VAL A 235 -4.95 9.83 16.72
N VAL A 236 -4.75 10.26 15.47
CA VAL A 236 -3.78 11.33 15.15
C VAL A 236 -4.22 12.66 15.77
N ARG A 237 -5.52 12.99 15.73
CA ARG A 237 -6.07 14.24 16.29
C ARG A 237 -5.91 14.30 17.81
N GLU A 238 -6.14 13.20 18.52
CA GLU A 238 -5.98 13.14 19.99
C GLU A 238 -4.52 13.27 20.46
N ARG A 239 -3.55 13.05 19.55
CA ARG A 239 -2.12 13.09 19.85
C ARG A 239 -1.42 14.39 19.43
N SER A 240 -2.12 15.30 18.76
CA SER A 240 -1.57 16.52 18.14
C SER A 240 -2.04 17.79 18.85
#